data_AF-A0A662HYK4-F1
#
_entry.id   AF-A0A662HYK4-F1
#
_cell.length_a   1.000
_cell.length_b   1.000
_cell.length_c   1.000
_cell.angle_alpha   90.00
_cell.angle_beta   90.00
_cell.angle_gamma   90.00
#
_symmetry.space_group_name_H-M   'P 1'
#
loop_
_entity.id
_entity.type
_entity.pdbx_description
1 polymer ?
#
loop_
_entity_poly.entity_id
_entity_poly.type
_entity_poly.pdbx_seq_one_letter_code
_entity_poly.pdbx_strand_id
1 'polypeptide(L)'
;MEVTAVAKYGPDVVNLFRKLLLGHRLYFSHDIMNTEGRKVFEEAARMLIHEHPEMKPAVTRVRRNPTLENALRLASRILGEAEAKELLLAGVEGPYRTSMDLMIAEPRETKEA
;
A
#
# COMPACT_ATOMS: atom_id res chain seq x y z
N MET A 1 -18.29 -1.55 20.76
CA MET A 1 -18.97 -0.66 19.81
C MET A 1 -18.22 -0.74 18.49
N GLU A 2 -18.61 -1.65 17.62
CA GLU A 2 -18.08 -1.69 16.25
C GLU A 2 -18.80 -0.62 15.46
N VAL A 3 -18.09 0.47 15.16
CA VAL A 3 -18.55 1.45 14.19
C VAL A 3 -18.16 0.87 12.83
N THR A 4 -19.03 0.07 12.22
CA THR A 4 -18.88 -0.34 10.83
C THR A 4 -19.05 0.91 9.98
N ALA A 5 -17.95 1.60 9.71
CA ALA A 5 -17.91 2.67 8.73
C ALA A 5 -18.41 2.08 7.40
N VAL A 6 -19.50 2.63 6.87
CA VAL A 6 -19.97 2.30 5.53
C VAL A 6 -18.80 2.60 4.59
N ALA A 7 -18.21 1.56 3.99
CA ALA A 7 -17.06 1.72 3.12
C ALA A 7 -17.45 2.67 2.00
N LYS A 8 -16.80 3.84 1.96
CA LYS A 8 -17.08 4.91 0.99
C LYS A 8 -16.88 4.45 -0.46
N TYR A 9 -16.09 3.41 -0.67
CA TYR A 9 -15.68 2.85 -1.96
C TYR A 9 -16.04 1.37 -2.03
N GLY A 10 -16.31 0.86 -3.24
CA GLY A 10 -16.63 -0.56 -3.46
C GLY A 10 -15.56 -1.51 -2.91
N PRO A 11 -15.95 -2.69 -2.40
CA PRO A 11 -15.03 -3.64 -1.76
C PRO A 11 -13.94 -4.14 -2.72
N ASP A 12 -14.25 -4.31 -4.01
CA ASP A 12 -13.28 -4.76 -5.01
C ASP A 12 -12.20 -3.71 -5.29
N VAL A 13 -12.58 -2.44 -5.36
CA VAL A 13 -11.63 -1.31 -5.48
C VAL A 13 -10.69 -1.32 -4.28
N VAL A 14 -11.24 -1.38 -3.07
CA VAL A 14 -10.48 -1.44 -1.82
C VAL A 14 -9.49 -2.60 -1.84
N ASN A 15 -9.94 -3.81 -2.18
CA ASN A 15 -9.11 -5.01 -2.17
C ASN A 15 -7.99 -4.96 -3.23
N LEU A 16 -8.26 -4.40 -4.41
CA LEU A 16 -7.22 -4.24 -5.44
C LEU A 16 -6.16 -3.23 -5.02
N PHE A 17 -6.52 -2.12 -4.38
CA PHE A 17 -5.54 -1.19 -3.83
C PHE A 17 -4.73 -1.81 -2.70
N ARG A 18 -5.35 -2.58 -1.79
CA ARG A 18 -4.63 -3.34 -0.76
C ARG A 18 -3.62 -4.31 -1.38
N LYS A 19 -4.06 -5.08 -2.38
CA LYS A 19 -3.22 -6.02 -3.13
C LYS A 19 -2.04 -5.32 -3.79
N LEU A 20 -2.28 -4.17 -4.41
CA LEU A 20 -1.25 -3.37 -5.09
C LEU A 20 -0.16 -2.90 -4.11
N LEU A 21 -0.54 -2.45 -2.91
CA LEU A 21 0.39 -1.96 -1.88
C LEU A 21 1.13 -3.10 -1.18
N LEU A 22 0.44 -4.16 -0.74
CA LEU A 22 1.06 -5.34 -0.12
C LEU A 22 2.04 -6.02 -1.07
N GLY A 23 1.66 -6.11 -2.35
CA GLY A 23 2.49 -6.66 -3.41
C GLY A 23 3.51 -5.68 -3.99
N HIS A 24 3.99 -4.68 -3.22
CA HIS A 24 4.82 -3.61 -3.76
C HIS A 24 6.00 -4.13 -4.60
N ARG A 25 6.73 -5.15 -4.11
CA ARG A 25 7.88 -5.75 -4.81
C ARG A 25 7.49 -6.46 -6.11
N LEU A 26 6.24 -6.90 -6.24
CA LEU A 26 5.72 -7.59 -7.41
C LEU A 26 5.17 -6.61 -8.45
N TYR A 27 4.56 -5.52 -8.01
CA TYR A 27 3.82 -4.59 -8.87
C TYR A 27 4.59 -3.32 -9.23
N PHE A 28 5.69 -3.05 -8.54
CA PHE A 28 6.56 -1.90 -8.78
C PHE A 28 8.00 -2.35 -9.03
N SER A 29 8.71 -1.61 -9.86
CA SER A 29 10.13 -1.79 -10.15
C SER A 29 10.76 -0.40 -10.18
N HIS A 30 11.75 -0.17 -9.31
CA HIS A 30 12.36 1.16 -9.12
C HIS A 30 11.29 2.25 -8.86
N ASP A 31 10.36 1.98 -7.94
CA ASP A 31 9.24 2.86 -7.57
C ASP A 31 8.28 3.22 -8.71
N ILE A 32 8.32 2.50 -9.83
CA ILE A 32 7.43 2.70 -10.97
C ILE A 32 6.60 1.43 -11.19
N MET A 33 5.30 1.59 -11.39
CA MET A 33 4.39 0.48 -11.63
C MET A 33 4.77 -0.26 -12.92
N ASN A 34 5.02 -1.56 -12.80
CA ASN A 34 5.35 -2.43 -13.92
C ASN A 34 4.07 -2.89 -14.66
N THR A 35 4.21 -3.76 -15.65
CA THR A 35 3.09 -4.27 -16.47
C THR A 35 2.01 -4.95 -15.62
N GLU A 36 2.40 -5.77 -14.64
CA GLU A 36 1.45 -6.47 -13.78
C GLU A 36 0.76 -5.52 -12.81
N GLY A 37 1.50 -4.57 -12.24
CA GLY A 37 0.93 -3.51 -11.41
C GLY A 37 -0.10 -2.68 -12.17
N ARG A 38 0.19 -2.34 -13.44
CA ARG A 38 -0.73 -1.56 -14.29
C ARG A 38 -2.02 -2.30 -14.57
N LYS A 39 -1.98 -3.62 -14.79
CA LYS A 39 -3.21 -4.42 -14.96
C LYS A 39 -4.10 -4.34 -13.72
N VAL A 40 -3.51 -4.55 -12.53
CA VAL A 40 -4.23 -4.47 -11.25
C VAL A 40 -4.79 -3.06 -11.03
N PHE A 41 -3.99 -2.04 -11.31
CA PHE A 41 -4.40 -0.65 -11.17
C PHE A 41 -5.52 -0.27 -12.14
N GLU A 42 -5.44 -0.65 -13.41
CA GLU A 42 -6.46 -0.30 -14.41
C GLU A 42 -7.81 -0.97 -14.10
N GLU A 43 -7.79 -2.19 -13.58
CA GLU A 43 -8.97 -2.89 -13.08
C GLU A 43 -9.65 -2.09 -11.96
N ALA A 44 -8.88 -1.68 -10.94
CA ALA A 44 -9.38 -0.87 -9.84
C ALA A 44 -9.85 0.52 -10.31
N ALA A 45 -9.10 1.15 -11.20
CA ALA A 45 -9.37 2.47 -11.73
C ALA A 45 -10.66 2.53 -12.54
N ARG A 46 -10.97 1.48 -13.31
CA ARG A 46 -12.21 1.39 -14.09
C ARG A 46 -13.43 1.36 -13.17
N MET A 47 -13.40 0.53 -12.13
CA MET A 47 -14.49 0.45 -11.14
C MET A 47 -14.59 1.75 -10.34
N LEU A 48 -13.47 2.29 -9.87
CA LEU A 48 -13.42 3.54 -9.12
C LEU A 48 -13.98 4.72 -9.92
N ILE A 49 -13.67 4.86 -11.21
CA ILE A 49 -14.21 5.95 -12.03
C ILE A 49 -15.71 5.75 -12.30
N HIS A 50 -16.18 4.52 -12.40
CA HIS A 50 -17.60 4.22 -12.61
C HIS A 50 -18.44 4.60 -11.39
N GLU A 51 -17.97 4.23 -10.19
CA GLU A 51 -18.62 4.51 -8.91
C GLU A 51 -18.42 5.97 -8.45
N HIS A 52 -17.22 6.51 -8.68
CA HIS A 52 -16.76 7.81 -8.21
C HIS A 52 -16.07 8.63 -9.32
N PRO A 53 -16.83 9.19 -10.28
CA PRO A 53 -16.27 9.94 -11.40
C PRO A 53 -15.39 11.13 -10.98
N GLU A 54 -15.63 11.72 -9.81
CA GLU A 54 -14.84 12.79 -9.22
C GLU A 54 -13.38 12.40 -8.94
N MET A 55 -13.08 11.11 -8.86
CA MET A 55 -11.72 10.58 -8.65
C MET A 55 -10.91 10.52 -9.96
N LYS A 56 -11.53 10.73 -11.12
CA LYS A 56 -10.89 10.68 -12.44
C LYS A 56 -9.61 11.52 -12.57
N PRO A 57 -9.51 12.75 -12.04
CA PRO A 57 -8.26 13.51 -12.09
C PRO A 57 -7.13 12.84 -11.31
N ALA A 58 -7.44 12.20 -10.18
CA ALA A 58 -6.44 11.49 -9.38
C ALA A 58 -5.98 10.20 -10.07
N VAL A 59 -6.90 9.44 -10.67
CA VAL A 59 -6.57 8.27 -11.50
C VAL A 59 -5.70 8.66 -12.70
N THR A 60 -6.07 9.73 -13.40
CA THR A 60 -5.34 10.22 -14.58
C THR A 60 -3.90 10.60 -14.22
N ARG A 61 -3.67 11.16 -13.03
CA ARG A 61 -2.33 11.45 -12.53
C ARG A 61 -1.48 10.19 -12.45
N VAL A 62 -2.01 9.12 -11.86
CA VAL A 62 -1.29 7.83 -11.76
C VAL A 62 -1.07 7.22 -13.15
N ARG A 63 -2.07 7.25 -14.04
CA ARG A 63 -1.91 6.74 -15.43
C ARG A 63 -0.75 7.42 -16.18
N ARG A 64 -0.64 8.74 -16.04
CA ARG A 64 0.41 9.54 -16.69
C ARG A 64 1.77 9.35 -16.04
N ASN A 65 1.82 9.28 -14.71
CA ASN A 65 3.06 9.11 -13.97
C ASN A 65 2.86 8.07 -12.85
N PRO A 66 3.03 6.78 -13.15
CA PRO A 66 2.63 5.67 -12.28
C PRO A 66 3.72 5.33 -11.27
N THR A 67 4.14 6.33 -10.50
CA THR A 67 5.07 6.14 -9.40
C THR A 67 4.35 5.55 -8.19
N LEU A 68 5.10 4.85 -7.34
CA LEU A 68 4.65 4.36 -6.04
C LEU A 68 4.05 5.49 -5.21
N GLU A 69 4.68 6.66 -5.22
CA GLU A 69 4.18 7.86 -4.54
C GLU A 69 2.79 8.28 -5.04
N ASN A 70 2.58 8.37 -6.36
CA ASN A 70 1.28 8.75 -6.91
C ASN A 70 0.21 7.70 -6.63
N ALA A 71 0.58 6.42 -6.71
CA ALA A 71 -0.30 5.31 -6.38
C ALA A 71 -0.69 5.35 -4.88
N LEU A 72 0.27 5.57 -3.98
CA LEU A 72 0.04 5.70 -2.54
C LEU A 72 -0.86 6.88 -2.22
N ARG A 73 -0.62 8.06 -2.83
CA ARG A 73 -1.47 9.25 -2.65
C ARG A 73 -2.92 8.98 -3.03
N LEU A 74 -3.16 8.20 -4.09
CA LEU A 74 -4.52 7.79 -4.47
C LEU A 74 -5.08 6.75 -3.50
N ALA A 75 -4.29 5.73 -3.15
CA ALA A 75 -4.70 4.69 -2.20
C ALA A 75 -5.08 5.27 -0.82
N SER A 76 -4.34 6.26 -0.32
CA SER A 76 -4.64 6.96 0.94
C SER A 76 -6.00 7.67 0.93
N ARG A 77 -6.50 8.08 -0.24
CA ARG A 77 -7.85 8.67 -0.34
C ARG A 77 -8.96 7.61 -0.25
N ILE A 78 -8.64 6.37 -0.62
CA ILE A 78 -9.58 5.25 -0.70
C ILE A 78 -9.61 4.47 0.61
N LEU A 79 -8.44 4.10 1.12
CA LEU A 79 -8.24 3.28 2.31
C LEU A 79 -8.09 4.12 3.59
N GLY A 80 -7.80 5.40 3.45
CA GLY A 80 -7.30 6.23 4.55
C GLY A 80 -5.78 6.20 4.63
N GLU A 81 -5.21 7.28 5.16
CA GLU A 81 -3.76 7.50 5.14
C GLU A 81 -2.98 6.51 6.02
N ALA A 82 -3.52 6.18 7.19
CA ALA A 82 -2.89 5.25 8.13
C ALA A 82 -2.80 3.83 7.53
N GLU A 83 -3.94 3.32 7.04
CA GLU A 83 -4.02 1.98 6.46
C GLU A 83 -3.13 1.84 5.22
N ALA A 84 -3.16 2.82 4.31
CA ALA A 84 -2.35 2.77 3.09
C ALA A 84 -0.84 2.72 3.39
N LYS A 85 -0.37 3.48 4.40
CA LYS A 85 1.04 3.47 4.82
C LYS A 85 1.41 2.14 5.48
N GLU A 86 0.55 1.62 6.35
CA GLU A 86 0.78 0.34 7.04
C GLU A 86 0.89 -0.81 6.04
N LEU A 87 0.00 -0.88 5.05
CA LEU A 87 0.04 -1.91 4.01
C LEU A 87 1.31 -1.83 3.16
N LEU A 88 1.76 -0.62 2.83
CA LEU A 88 3.00 -0.44 2.09
C LEU A 88 4.21 -0.88 2.92
N LEU A 89 4.28 -0.49 4.20
CA LEU A 89 5.34 -0.91 5.12
C LEU A 89 5.36 -2.43 5.26
N ALA A 90 4.21 -3.07 5.46
CA ALA A 90 4.10 -4.53 5.49
C ALA A 90 4.59 -5.18 4.18
N GLY A 91 4.29 -4.59 3.03
CA GLY A 91 4.79 -5.04 1.72
C GLY A 91 6.29 -4.82 1.51
N VAL A 92 6.92 -3.88 2.24
CA VAL A 92 8.36 -3.60 2.20
C VAL A 92 9.12 -4.51 3.15
N GLU A 93 8.68 -4.61 4.40
CA GLU A 93 9.31 -5.44 5.46
C GLU A 93 9.14 -6.93 5.16
N GLY A 94 8.03 -7.31 4.52
CA GLY A 94 7.68 -8.71 4.32
C GLY A 94 7.27 -9.37 5.65
N PRO A 95 7.08 -10.70 5.65
CA PRO A 95 6.55 -11.43 6.82
C PRO A 95 7.51 -11.48 8.02
N TYR A 96 8.77 -11.07 7.84
CA TYR A 96 9.78 -11.09 8.89
C TYR A 96 10.16 -9.67 9.27
N ARG A 97 9.60 -9.18 10.39
CA ARG A 97 10.11 -7.97 11.05
C ARG A 97 11.50 -8.27 11.60
N THR A 98 12.54 -7.77 10.95
CA THR A 98 13.85 -7.66 11.60
C THR A 98 13.75 -6.56 12.64
N SER A 99 13.27 -6.89 13.84
CA SER A 99 13.41 -6.01 15.00
C SER A 99 14.91 -5.90 15.31
N MET A 100 15.56 -4.85 14.81
CA MET A 100 16.95 -4.52 15.19
C MET A 100 17.10 -4.27 16.70
N ASP A 101 16.00 -4.09 17.44
CA ASP A 101 15.98 -3.93 18.89
C ASP A 101 16.54 -5.15 19.66
N LEU A 102 16.59 -6.34 19.05
CA LEU A 102 17.17 -7.53 19.68
C LEU A 102 18.72 -7.56 19.68
N MET A 103 19.40 -6.66 18.96
CA MET A 103 20.87 -6.62 18.93
C MET A 103 21.50 -5.67 19.96
N ILE A 104 20.71 -4.83 20.63
CA ILE A 104 21.23 -3.79 21.55
C ILE A 104 21.17 -4.26 23.03
N ALA A 105 20.45 -5.34 23.33
CA ALA A 105 20.15 -5.75 24.69
C ALA A 105 20.81 -7.09 25.09
N GLU A 106 22.13 -7.22 24.99
CA GLU A 106 22.87 -8.08 25.92
C GLU A 106 24.16 -7.39 26.37
N PRO A 107 24.23 -6.85 27.60
CA PRO A 107 25.50 -6.64 28.25
C PRO A 107 26.13 -8.02 28.44
N ARG A 108 27.26 -8.27 27.79
CA ARG A 108 28.09 -9.44 28.09
C ARG A 108 28.53 -9.30 29.55
N GLU A 109 27.93 -10.07 30.45
CA GLU A 109 28.52 -10.31 31.76
C GLU A 109 29.84 -11.04 31.55
N THR A 110 30.95 -10.30 31.54
CA THR A 110 32.27 -10.87 31.81
C THR A 110 32.28 -11.32 33.26
N LYS A 111 31.96 -12.60 33.48
CA LYS A 111 32.42 -13.33 34.66
C LYS A 111 33.88 -13.75 34.43
N GLU A 112 34.79 -13.02 35.06
CA GLU A 112 36.13 -13.50 35.44
C GLU A 112 36.24 -13.16 36.93
N ALA A 113 36.05 -14.14 37.82
CA ALA A 113 37.02 -15.11 38.35
C ALA A 113 37.82 -14.54 39.53
#